data_AF-A0AAE3KL28-F1
#
_entry.id   AF-A0AAE3KL28-F1
#
_cell.length_a   1.000
_cell.length_b   1.000
_cell.length_c   1.000
_cell.angle_alpha   90.00
_cell.angle_beta   90.00
_cell.angle_gamma   90.00
#
_symmetry.space_group_name_H-M   'P 1'
#
loop_
_entity.id
_entity.type
_entity.pdbx_description
1 polymer ?
#
loop_
_entity_poly.entity_id
_entity_poly.type
_entity_poly.pdbx_seq_one_letter_code
_entity_poly.pdbx_strand_id
1 'polypeptide(L)'
;MSVAMEKRSKAIELVTKFPPEVLDKAVELLEALQAQFERETALLQIIDRALPPEDQQKLDCLRERCEWDNLTESEYQELLAYEDWLENQNVARLEAIIQLAEIKNMTWQAFYQKLTPSEESIN
;
A
#
# COMPACT_ATOMS: atom_id res chain seq x y z
N MET A 1 -11.56 -37.37 0.23
CA MET A 1 -12.35 -36.60 1.21
C MET A 1 -12.30 -35.12 0.83
N SER A 2 -13.39 -34.37 0.98
CA SER A 2 -13.47 -32.96 0.57
C SER A 2 -12.83 -32.03 1.60
N VAL A 3 -12.16 -30.96 1.14
CA VAL A 3 -11.54 -29.90 1.97
C VAL A 3 -12.53 -29.31 3.00
N ALA A 4 -13.81 -29.24 2.65
CA ALA A 4 -14.86 -28.75 3.56
C ALA A 4 -15.12 -29.69 4.74
N MET A 5 -14.99 -31.00 4.52
CA MET A 5 -15.15 -32.03 5.55
C MET A 5 -13.99 -32.03 6.54
N GLU A 6 -12.77 -31.81 6.05
CA GLU A 6 -11.57 -31.65 6.88
C GLU A 6 -11.63 -30.40 7.77
N LYS A 7 -12.01 -29.25 7.20
CA LYS A 7 -12.20 -28.01 7.97
C LYS A 7 -13.26 -28.18 9.06
N ARG A 8 -14.37 -28.85 8.75
CA ARG A 8 -15.47 -29.12 9.70
C ARG A 8 -15.03 -30.06 10.84
N SER A 9 -14.32 -31.14 10.53
CA SER A 9 -13.82 -32.06 11.56
C SER A 9 -12.84 -31.37 12.51
N LYS A 10 -11.96 -30.54 11.96
CA LYS A 10 -10.96 -29.78 12.73
C LYS A 10 -11.61 -28.69 13.59
N ALA A 11 -12.68 -28.05 13.11
CA ALA A 11 -13.46 -27.09 13.90
C ALA A 11 -14.15 -27.76 15.10
N ILE A 12 -14.76 -28.94 14.91
CA ILE A 12 -15.39 -29.70 16.00
C ILE A 12 -14.35 -30.14 17.05
N GLU A 13 -13.17 -30.56 16.60
CA GLU A 13 -12.06 -30.92 17.50
C GLU A 13 -11.59 -29.72 18.33
N LEU A 14 -11.50 -28.53 17.74
CA LEU A 14 -11.07 -27.31 18.44
C LEU A 14 -12.13 -26.84 19.45
N VAL A 15 -13.41 -26.90 19.08
CA VAL A 15 -14.52 -26.52 19.97
C VAL A 15 -14.64 -27.44 21.18
N THR A 16 -14.27 -28.72 21.04
CA THR A 16 -14.31 -29.68 22.15
C THR A 16 -13.05 -29.63 23.04
N LYS A 17 -11.91 -29.14 22.52
CA LYS A 17 -10.64 -29.06 23.26
C LYS A 17 -10.47 -27.81 24.12
N PHE A 18 -11.14 -26.71 23.78
CA PHE A 18 -10.99 -25.44 24.47
C PHE A 18 -12.31 -25.01 25.15
N PRO A 19 -12.24 -24.39 26.34
CA PRO A 19 -13.40 -23.75 26.95
C PRO A 19 -14.01 -22.68 26.02
N PRO A 20 -15.34 -22.48 26.04
CA PRO A 20 -16.01 -21.50 25.19
C PRO A 20 -15.43 -20.08 25.40
N GLU A 21 -15.05 -19.71 26.62
CA GLU A 21 -14.48 -18.39 26.91
C GLU A 21 -13.12 -18.14 26.22
N VAL A 22 -12.37 -19.21 25.93
CA VAL A 22 -11.10 -19.13 25.19
C VAL A 22 -11.37 -19.00 23.69
N LEU A 23 -12.41 -19.67 23.18
CA LEU A 23 -12.82 -19.58 21.78
C LEU A 23 -13.36 -18.19 21.47
N ASP A 24 -14.16 -17.61 22.37
CA ASP A 24 -14.68 -16.25 22.21
C ASP A 24 -13.53 -15.23 22.11
N LYS A 25 -12.55 -15.29 23.02
CA LYS A 25 -11.34 -14.45 22.95
C LYS A 25 -10.51 -14.67 21.69
N ALA A 26 -10.46 -15.90 21.19
CA ALA A 26 -9.74 -16.21 19.96
C ALA A 26 -10.46 -15.61 18.74
N VAL A 27 -11.80 -15.63 18.72
CA VAL A 27 -12.59 -14.97 17.67
C VAL A 27 -12.39 -13.46 17.73
N GLU A 28 -12.49 -12.83 18.91
CA GLU A 28 -12.22 -11.40 19.10
C GLU A 28 -10.82 -11.00 18.59
N LEU A 29 -9.79 -11.82 18.90
CA LEU A 29 -8.44 -11.59 18.41
C LEU A 29 -8.35 -11.72 16.88
N LEU A 30 -8.99 -12.74 16.30
CA LEU A 30 -8.99 -12.95 14.84
C LEU A 30 -9.69 -11.80 14.11
N GLU A 31 -10.80 -11.30 14.64
CA GLU A 31 -11.50 -10.14 14.10
C GLU A 31 -10.62 -8.88 14.14
N ALA A 32 -9.93 -8.64 15.26
CA ALA A 32 -8.99 -7.53 15.38
C ALA A 32 -7.81 -7.65 14.39
N LEU A 33 -7.25 -8.85 14.24
CA LEU A 33 -6.17 -9.12 13.27
C LEU A 33 -6.64 -8.95 11.82
N GLN A 34 -7.85 -9.37 11.49
CA GLN A 34 -8.42 -9.20 10.16
C GLN A 34 -8.60 -7.71 9.84
N ALA A 35 -9.17 -6.93 10.75
CA ALA A 35 -9.34 -5.49 10.57
C ALA A 35 -7.99 -4.78 10.39
N GLN A 36 -6.96 -5.19 11.15
CA GLN A 36 -5.61 -4.68 10.98
C GLN A 36 -5.04 -5.04 9.61
N PHE A 37 -5.19 -6.29 9.16
CA PHE A 37 -4.68 -6.75 7.87
C PHE A 37 -5.34 -6.02 6.69
N GLU A 38 -6.64 -5.79 6.75
CA GLU A 38 -7.38 -5.02 5.74
C GLU A 38 -6.88 -3.57 5.67
N ARG A 39 -6.65 -2.94 6.84
CA ARG A 39 -6.08 -1.60 6.92
C ARG A 39 -4.66 -1.55 6.34
N GLU A 40 -3.79 -2.49 6.70
CA GLU A 40 -2.42 -2.56 6.16
C GLU A 40 -2.44 -2.74 4.63
N THR A 41 -3.32 -3.60 4.11
CA THR A 41 -3.46 -3.85 2.67
C THR A 41 -3.90 -2.58 1.93
N ALA A 42 -4.86 -1.83 2.47
CA ALA A 42 -5.29 -0.57 1.89
C ALA A 42 -4.16 0.49 1.85
N LEU A 43 -3.34 0.56 2.91
CA LEU A 43 -2.19 1.46 2.94
C LEU A 43 -1.13 1.07 1.90
N LEU A 44 -0.82 -0.23 1.77
CA LEU A 44 0.10 -0.72 0.74
C LEU A 44 -0.39 -0.38 -0.67
N GLN A 45 -1.69 -0.54 -0.94
CA GLN A 45 -2.29 -0.14 -2.22
C GLN A 45 -2.14 1.34 -2.53
N ILE A 46 -2.16 2.22 -1.52
CA ILE A 46 -1.89 3.66 -1.71
C ILE A 46 -0.41 3.88 -2.02
N ILE A 47 0.48 3.17 -1.32
CA ILE A 47 1.93 3.30 -1.49
C ILE A 47 2.35 2.89 -2.90
N ASP A 48 1.79 1.80 -3.40
CA ASP A 48 2.09 1.20 -4.71
C ASP A 48 1.41 1.94 -5.88
N ARG A 49 0.66 3.03 -5.63
CA ARG A 49 0.09 3.82 -6.73
C ARG A 49 1.22 4.45 -7.54
N ALA A 50 1.20 4.15 -8.84
CA ALA A 50 2.05 4.75 -9.84
C ALA A 50 1.19 5.38 -10.94
N LEU A 51 1.76 6.37 -11.62
CA LEU A 51 1.19 6.93 -12.83
C LEU A 51 1.15 5.85 -13.91
N PRO A 52 0.01 5.67 -14.62
CA PRO A 52 -0.05 4.75 -15.75
C PRO A 52 1.07 5.02 -16.76
N PRO A 53 1.60 4.01 -17.45
CA PRO A 53 2.74 4.19 -18.36
C PRO A 53 2.49 5.24 -19.46
N GLU A 54 1.27 5.32 -19.97
CA GLU A 54 0.87 6.30 -20.99
C GLU A 54 0.92 7.73 -20.46
N ASP A 55 0.41 7.94 -19.24
CA ASP A 55 0.45 9.24 -18.59
C ASP A 55 1.88 9.65 -18.18
N GLN A 56 2.70 8.68 -17.75
CA GLN A 56 4.12 8.91 -17.46
C GLN A 56 4.87 9.36 -18.71
N GLN A 57 4.69 8.67 -19.84
CA GLN A 57 5.30 9.06 -21.11
C GLN A 57 4.86 10.46 -21.55
N LYS A 58 3.58 10.78 -21.39
CA LYS A 58 3.06 12.10 -21.76
C LYS A 58 3.65 13.21 -20.89
N LEU A 59 3.74 12.97 -19.58
CA LEU A 59 4.39 13.89 -18.65
C LEU A 59 5.87 14.10 -19.01
N ASP A 60 6.61 13.03 -19.31
CA ASP A 60 8.01 13.11 -19.70
C ASP A 60 8.19 13.95 -20.98
N CYS A 61 7.34 13.74 -21.99
CA CYS A 61 7.33 14.56 -23.20
C CYS A 61 6.99 16.04 -22.93
N LEU A 62 6.06 16.34 -22.02
CA LEU A 62 5.73 17.71 -21.64
C LEU A 62 6.89 18.39 -20.91
N ARG A 63 7.56 17.67 -19.99
CA ARG A 63 8.74 18.16 -19.28
C ARG A 63 9.88 18.46 -20.23
N GLU A 64 10.22 17.52 -21.10
CA GLU A 64 11.24 17.73 -22.13
C GLU A 64 10.90 18.99 -22.93
N ARG A 65 9.72 19.07 -23.53
CA ARG A 65 9.36 20.24 -24.36
C ARG A 65 9.34 21.57 -23.59
N CYS A 66 9.11 21.54 -22.28
CA CYS A 66 9.15 22.73 -21.42
C CYS A 66 10.58 23.25 -21.29
N GLU A 67 11.57 22.34 -21.19
CA GLU A 67 13.00 22.71 -21.15
C GLU A 67 13.47 23.37 -22.45
N TRP A 68 12.82 23.08 -23.58
CA TRP A 68 13.12 23.68 -24.89
C TRP A 68 12.26 24.92 -25.22
N ASP A 69 11.51 25.48 -24.26
CA ASP A 69 10.57 26.61 -24.45
C ASP A 69 9.56 26.40 -25.60
N ASN A 70 9.24 25.14 -25.91
CA ASN A 70 8.38 24.74 -27.02
C ASN A 70 6.96 24.33 -26.58
N LEU A 71 6.55 24.79 -25.40
CA LEU A 71 5.24 24.50 -24.84
C LEU A 71 4.23 25.60 -25.23
N THR A 72 3.05 25.16 -25.69
CA THR A 72 1.90 26.05 -25.76
C THR A 72 1.32 26.29 -24.37
N GLU A 73 0.58 27.39 -24.19
CA GLU A 73 -0.10 27.68 -22.92
C GLU A 73 -0.99 26.52 -22.46
N SER A 74 -1.71 25.87 -23.38
CA SER A 74 -2.54 24.70 -23.05
C SER A 74 -1.74 23.51 -22.55
N GLU A 75 -0.56 23.25 -23.12
CA GLU A 75 0.32 22.16 -22.69
C GLU A 75 1.01 22.49 -21.35
N TYR A 76 1.22 23.78 -21.07
CA TYR A 76 1.74 24.23 -19.78
C TYR A 76 0.73 24.03 -18.65
N GLN A 77 -0.54 24.36 -18.89
CA GLN A 77 -1.62 24.05 -17.95
C GLN A 77 -1.78 22.53 -17.73
N GLU A 78 -1.56 21.74 -18.78
CA GLU A 78 -1.59 20.28 -18.67
C GLU A 78 -0.41 19.74 -17.85
N LEU A 79 0.80 20.28 -18.05
CA LEU A 79 1.98 19.94 -17.25
C LEU A 79 1.75 20.26 -15.76
N LEU A 80 1.25 21.45 -15.44
CA LEU A 80 0.90 21.84 -14.08
C LEU A 80 -0.12 20.87 -13.44
N ALA A 81 -1.14 20.47 -14.19
CA ALA A 81 -2.14 19.53 -13.69
C ALA A 81 -1.54 18.14 -13.37
N TYR A 82 -0.58 17.67 -14.18
CA TYR A 82 0.14 16.43 -13.88
C TYR A 82 1.06 16.56 -12.66
N GLU A 83 1.72 17.72 -12.48
CA GLU A 83 2.55 17.99 -11.30
C GLU A 83 1.72 18.04 -10.02
N ASP A 84 0.60 18.78 -10.02
CA ASP A 84 -0.34 18.82 -8.90
C ASP A 84 -0.85 17.41 -8.54
N TRP A 85 -1.17 16.60 -9.56
CA TRP A 85 -1.62 15.23 -9.34
C TRP A 85 -0.51 14.39 -8.69
N LEU A 86 0.72 14.48 -9.15
CA LEU A 86 1.87 13.75 -8.59
C LEU A 86 2.18 14.21 -7.17
N GLU A 87 2.13 15.51 -6.88
CA GLU A 87 2.33 16.03 -5.53
C GLU A 87 1.29 15.48 -4.56
N ASN A 88 0.00 15.50 -4.95
CA ASN A 88 -1.07 14.93 -4.14
C ASN A 88 -0.87 13.41 -3.90
N GLN A 89 -0.41 12.68 -4.91
CA GLN A 89 -0.09 11.26 -4.74
C GLN A 89 1.11 11.05 -3.80
N ASN A 90 2.14 11.89 -3.91
CA ASN A 90 3.33 11.80 -3.06
C ASN A 90 2.98 12.08 -1.60
N VAL A 91 2.12 13.07 -1.33
CA VAL A 91 1.59 13.35 0.01
C VAL A 91 0.83 12.14 0.54
N ALA A 92 -0.13 11.61 -0.23
CA ALA A 92 -0.89 10.43 0.17
C ALA A 92 0.00 9.20 0.42
N ARG A 93 1.05 9.01 -0.39
CA ARG A 93 2.05 7.94 -0.22
C ARG A 93 2.81 8.11 1.09
N LEU A 94 3.27 9.31 1.40
CA LEU A 94 3.99 9.60 2.65
C LEU A 94 3.10 9.39 3.88
N GLU A 95 1.86 9.86 3.85
CA GLU A 95 0.88 9.62 4.91
C GLU A 95 0.62 8.12 5.11
N ALA A 96 0.49 7.36 4.02
CA ALA A 96 0.31 5.92 4.09
C ALA A 96 1.54 5.20 4.68
N ILE A 97 2.75 5.63 4.32
CA ILE A 97 4.01 5.12 4.89
C ILE A 97 4.08 5.37 6.39
N ILE A 98 3.74 6.57 6.84
CA ILE A 98 3.74 6.93 8.26
C ILE A 98 2.74 6.05 9.03
N GLN A 99 1.50 5.94 8.54
CA GLN A 99 0.47 5.10 9.17
C GLN A 99 0.88 3.62 9.22
N LEU A 100 1.52 3.11 8.16
CA LEU A 100 1.96 1.73 8.13
C LEU A 100 3.14 1.48 9.08
N ALA A 101 4.05 2.44 9.23
CA ALA A 101 5.12 2.40 10.21
C ALA A 101 4.58 2.38 11.65
N GLU A 102 3.54 3.17 11.95
CA GLU A 102 2.85 3.15 13.24
C GLU A 102 2.23 1.78 13.54
N ILE A 103 1.53 1.17 12.58
CA ILE A 103 0.97 -0.17 12.74
C ILE A 103 2.06 -1.22 13.00
N LYS A 104 3.21 -1.09 12.34
CA LYS A 104 4.38 -1.97 12.55
C LYS A 104 5.21 -1.62 13.79
N ASN A 105 4.85 -0.57 14.52
CA ASN A 105 5.59 -0.06 15.68
C ASN A 105 7.06 0.23 15.34
N MET A 106 7.28 0.84 14.16
CA MET A 106 8.59 1.21 13.63
C MET A 106 8.63 2.71 13.35
N THR A 107 9.83 3.30 13.32
CA THR A 107 9.99 4.67 12.82
C THR A 107 9.77 4.71 11.31
N TRP A 108 9.17 5.79 10.81
CA TRP A 108 8.92 5.94 9.37
C TRP A 108 10.22 5.90 8.55
N GLN A 109 11.34 6.40 9.08
CA GLN A 109 12.64 6.33 8.40
C GLN A 109 13.13 4.88 8.24
N ALA A 110 13.01 4.06 9.29
CA ALA A 110 13.41 2.65 9.25
C ALA A 110 12.49 1.83 8.32
N PHE A 111 11.22 2.23 8.20
CA PHE A 111 10.29 1.60 7.29
C PHE A 111 10.53 2.02 5.83
N TYR A 112 10.77 3.30 5.57
CA TYR A 112 11.10 3.83 4.25
C TYR A 112 12.36 3.17 3.67
N GLN A 113 13.42 3.01 4.48
CA GLN A 113 14.65 2.30 4.07
C GLN A 113 14.41 0.83 3.68
N LYS A 114 13.37 0.17 4.21
CA LYS A 114 13.02 -1.20 3.81
C LYS A 114 12.23 -1.24 2.50
N LEU A 115 11.53 -0.16 2.18
CA LEU A 115 10.75 -0.04 0.94
C LEU A 115 11.62 0.39 -0.24
N THR A 116 12.63 1.21 -0.01
CA THR A 116 13.65 1.52 -1.02
C THR A 116 14.66 0.37 -1.06
N PRO A 117 14.75 -0.43 -2.15
CA PRO A 117 15.89 -1.32 -2.30
C PRO A 117 17.16 -0.46 -2.23
N SER A 118 18.10 -0.83 -1.34
CA SER A 118 19.40 -0.18 -1.29
C SER A 118 20.01 -0.21 -2.70
N GLU A 119 20.37 0.95 -3.24
CA GLU A 119 21.06 1.08 -4.53
C GLU A 119 22.46 0.41 -4.53
N GLU A 120 22.85 -0.29 -3.46
CA GLU A 120 24.14 -0.98 -3.31
C GLU A 120 24.22 -2.36 -3.97
N SER A 121 23.44 -2.64 -5.02
CA SER A 121 23.55 -3.90 -5.77
C SER A 121 23.57 -3.72 -7.28
N ILE A 122 24.20 -2.65 -7.76
CA ILE A 122 24.69 -2.57 -9.15
C ILE A 122 26.12 -2.01 -9.11
N ASN A 123 27.10 -2.90 -8.94
CA ASN A 123 28.50 -2.69 -9.28
C ASN A 123 29.03 -3.99 -9.89
#